data_AF-A0A7S3B1F3-F1
#
_entry.id   AF-A0A7S3B1F3-F1
#
_cell.length_a   1.000
_cell.length_b   1.000
_cell.length_c   1.000
_cell.angle_alpha   90.00
_cell.angle_beta   90.00
_cell.angle_gamma   90.00
#
_symmetry.space_group_name_H-M   'P 1'
#
loop_
_entity.id
_entity.type
_entity.pdbx_description
1 polymer ?
#
loop_
_entity_poly.entity_id
_entity_poly.type
_entity_poly.pdbx_seq_one_letter_code
_entity_poly.pdbx_strand_id
1 'polypeptide(L)'
;MSDLREIDSNPLPTVAAAPLPFDISTWHVNLRPSDGPFSGSVFHFRLRFPADYPASPPRVEMLSTGMPGHPNVFGDPSGGVFICLSMLKPYLKSVKYDGWTSAYSCMSLLLQLQSFLFADNIEQDNGDIEGPNREFDTAEWRLGVVRQVRANNRTFWIQLDDDLCHTHDAPWPPFADVQTLSTAPVPEVELCRRAAVASEQELVRELLYVDTLKQTMEELDSRVRQFGAASLSYKDAAMRSNRKAVSNKLAGRAELVARVVAAREARATAEMELQRNADEAARERGAQSVLLADLPTDILLAIADRLRTEDLPNLDRVCRSWRDLSLCHNLFARRQLCCFHSKERFSAPGVCLGVGLRLLEGHRSGELKDVATPFDLISEAAFTRDKVRLSVWKEPFTHFLPLAIDARHFSRSL
;
A
#
# COMPACT_ATOMS: atom_id res chain seq x y z
N MET A 1 14.91 -4.71 -13.93
CA MET A 1 13.67 -5.11 -14.65
C MET A 1 12.56 -5.61 -13.72
N SER A 2 12.87 -6.32 -12.61
CA SER A 2 11.82 -6.75 -11.69
C SER A 2 11.03 -5.59 -11.08
N ASP A 3 11.71 -4.51 -10.66
CA ASP A 3 11.06 -3.30 -10.13
C ASP A 3 10.08 -2.66 -11.11
N LEU A 4 10.40 -2.65 -12.41
CA LEU A 4 9.51 -2.10 -13.44
C LEU A 4 8.22 -2.91 -13.53
N ARG A 5 8.36 -4.25 -13.58
CA ARG A 5 7.21 -5.15 -13.56
C ARG A 5 6.39 -5.01 -12.28
N GLU A 6 7.03 -4.78 -11.13
CA GLU A 6 6.34 -4.57 -9.85
C GLU A 6 5.46 -3.32 -9.89
N ILE A 7 6.01 -2.21 -10.39
CA ILE A 7 5.32 -0.92 -10.54
C ILE A 7 4.19 -1.03 -11.57
N ASP A 8 4.44 -1.63 -12.73
CA ASP A 8 3.43 -1.82 -13.78
C ASP A 8 2.28 -2.74 -13.33
N SER A 9 2.57 -3.73 -12.48
CA SER A 9 1.57 -4.70 -11.99
C SER A 9 0.77 -4.19 -10.79
N ASN A 10 1.32 -3.24 -10.02
CA ASN A 10 0.69 -2.67 -8.84
C ASN A 10 0.71 -1.13 -8.90
N PRO A 11 0.11 -0.53 -9.94
CA PRO A 11 0.10 0.92 -10.10
C PRO A 11 -0.66 1.58 -8.95
N LEU A 12 -0.06 2.63 -8.37
CA LEU A 12 -0.66 3.42 -7.30
C LEU A 12 -1.15 4.75 -7.85
N PRO A 13 -2.38 5.22 -7.51
CA PRO A 13 -2.90 6.49 -8.01
C PRO A 13 -2.03 7.71 -7.70
N THR A 14 -1.20 7.65 -6.66
CA THR A 14 -0.39 8.76 -6.16
C THR A 14 1.08 8.68 -6.58
N VAL A 15 1.46 7.64 -7.32
CA VAL A 15 2.84 7.37 -7.73
C VAL A 15 2.88 7.10 -9.23
N ALA A 16 3.74 7.80 -9.96
CA ALA A 16 4.08 7.46 -11.33
C ALA A 16 5.59 7.30 -11.42
N ALA A 17 6.07 6.24 -12.06
CA ALA A 17 7.50 5.98 -12.20
C ALA A 17 7.78 5.26 -13.51
N ALA A 18 8.78 5.71 -14.25
CA ALA A 18 9.16 5.11 -15.53
C ALA A 18 10.66 5.34 -15.81
N PRO A 19 11.36 4.36 -16.41
CA PRO A 19 12.71 4.55 -16.92
C PRO A 19 12.73 5.51 -18.12
N LEU A 20 13.88 6.12 -18.38
CA LEU A 20 14.13 6.77 -19.67
C LEU A 20 14.14 5.69 -20.79
N PRO A 21 13.58 5.97 -21.97
CA PRO A 21 13.54 5.02 -23.09
C PRO A 21 14.92 4.50 -23.52
N PHE A 22 15.95 5.35 -23.42
CA PHE A 22 17.33 5.02 -23.81
C PHE A 22 18.24 4.71 -22.62
N ASP A 23 17.76 4.83 -21.38
CA ASP A 23 18.53 4.51 -20.17
C ASP A 23 17.64 3.92 -19.08
N ILE A 24 17.64 2.60 -18.98
CA ILE A 24 16.90 1.85 -17.96
C ILE A 24 17.42 2.09 -16.53
N SER A 25 18.62 2.65 -16.38
CA SER A 25 19.21 2.93 -15.06
C SER A 25 18.80 4.30 -14.51
N THR A 26 18.21 5.16 -15.33
CA THR A 26 17.69 6.47 -14.91
C THR A 26 16.17 6.50 -15.03
N TRP A 27 15.50 6.75 -13.93
CA TRP A 27 14.05 6.78 -13.85
C TRP A 27 13.56 8.16 -13.44
N HIS A 28 12.41 8.52 -13.98
CA HIS A 28 11.67 9.70 -13.59
C HIS A 28 10.41 9.29 -12.83
N VAL A 29 10.13 10.03 -11.77
CA VAL A 29 9.11 9.70 -10.80
C VAL A 29 8.31 10.94 -10.46
N ASN A 30 6.99 10.80 -10.43
CA ASN A 30 6.07 11.81 -9.90
C ASN A 30 5.37 11.25 -8.66
N LEU A 31 5.40 12.02 -7.57
CA LEU A 31 4.64 11.74 -6.36
C LEU A 31 3.63 12.87 -6.14
N ARG A 32 2.42 12.52 -5.71
CA ARG A 32 1.42 13.48 -5.25
C ARG A 32 0.85 13.09 -3.88
N PRO A 33 0.70 14.04 -2.95
CA PRO A 33 0.02 13.80 -1.69
C PRO A 33 -1.49 13.58 -1.94
N SER A 34 -2.09 12.68 -1.16
CA SER A 34 -3.54 12.47 -1.11
C SER A 34 -4.27 13.63 -0.44
N ASP A 35 -3.62 14.22 0.56
CA ASP A 35 -4.19 15.13 1.55
C ASP A 35 -3.10 16.08 2.09
N GLY A 36 -3.41 16.82 3.14
CA GLY A 36 -2.47 17.76 3.76
C GLY A 36 -2.22 19.04 2.94
N PRO A 37 -1.29 19.89 3.39
CA PRO A 37 -1.07 21.22 2.83
C PRO A 37 -0.60 21.18 1.37
N PHE A 38 0.15 20.16 0.98
CA PHE A 38 0.67 20.01 -0.38
C PHE A 38 -0.32 19.35 -1.34
N SER A 39 -1.54 19.00 -0.90
CA SER A 39 -2.58 18.38 -1.74
C SER A 39 -2.76 19.11 -3.08
N GLY A 40 -2.88 18.34 -4.16
CA GLY A 40 -2.98 18.85 -5.53
C GLY A 40 -1.67 19.41 -6.10
N SER A 41 -0.53 19.15 -5.47
CA SER A 41 0.79 19.47 -6.01
C SER A 41 1.49 18.20 -6.51
N VAL A 42 2.30 18.31 -7.56
CA VAL A 42 3.14 17.23 -8.07
C VAL A 42 4.60 17.50 -7.75
N PHE A 43 5.27 16.48 -7.21
CA PHE A 43 6.69 16.49 -6.89
C PHE A 43 7.43 15.52 -7.81
N HIS A 44 8.41 16.05 -8.53
CA HIS A 44 9.16 15.33 -9.55
C HIS A 44 10.54 14.93 -9.03
N PHE A 45 10.92 13.68 -9.27
CA PHE A 45 12.18 13.10 -8.84
C PHE A 45 12.86 12.37 -9.99
N ARG A 46 14.20 12.31 -9.90
CA ARG A 46 15.04 11.48 -10.73
C ARG A 46 15.76 10.45 -9.86
N LEU A 47 15.57 9.18 -10.18
CA LEU A 47 16.24 8.05 -9.55
C LEU A 47 17.34 7.54 -10.49
N ARG A 48 18.56 7.37 -9.97
CA ARG A 48 19.65 6.73 -10.72
C ARG A 48 20.09 5.46 -10.01
N PHE A 49 19.85 4.33 -10.66
CA PHE A 49 20.21 3.01 -10.15
C PHE A 49 21.68 2.71 -10.46
N PRO A 50 22.49 2.35 -9.45
CA PRO A 50 23.89 1.99 -9.68
C PRO A 50 24.01 0.62 -10.36
N ALA A 51 25.18 0.33 -10.93
CA ALA A 51 25.43 -0.93 -11.64
C ALA A 51 25.35 -2.18 -10.74
N ASP A 52 25.56 -2.00 -9.43
CA ASP A 52 25.47 -3.05 -8.41
C ASP A 52 24.11 -3.09 -7.70
N TYR A 53 23.10 -2.34 -8.18
CA TYR A 53 21.75 -2.40 -7.62
C TYR A 53 21.19 -3.84 -7.65
N PRO A 54 20.51 -4.32 -6.59
CA PRO A 54 20.09 -3.60 -5.37
C PRO A 54 21.10 -3.68 -4.21
N ALA A 55 22.36 -4.05 -4.42
CA ALA A 55 23.35 -4.07 -3.34
C ALA A 55 23.58 -2.66 -2.76
N SER A 56 23.61 -1.64 -3.61
CA SER A 56 23.67 -0.23 -3.24
C SER A 56 22.34 0.49 -3.55
N PRO A 57 21.99 1.54 -2.79
CA PRO A 57 20.76 2.31 -3.02
C PRO A 57 20.80 3.07 -4.35
N PRO A 58 19.65 3.35 -4.97
CA PRO A 58 19.56 4.33 -6.03
C PRO A 58 19.82 5.74 -5.47
N ARG A 59 20.46 6.59 -6.27
CA ARG A 59 20.55 8.02 -5.94
C ARG A 59 19.21 8.68 -6.25
N VAL A 60 18.63 9.34 -5.25
CA VAL A 60 17.37 10.11 -5.40
C VAL A 60 17.70 11.59 -5.50
N GLU A 61 17.19 12.24 -6.53
CA GLU A 61 17.31 13.67 -6.75
C GLU A 61 15.92 14.28 -6.89
N MET A 62 15.59 15.22 -6.02
CA MET A 62 14.34 15.97 -6.13
C MET A 62 14.53 17.10 -7.14
N LEU A 63 13.77 17.05 -8.24
CA LEU A 63 13.86 18.03 -9.33
C LEU A 63 12.89 19.20 -9.14
N SER A 64 11.86 19.03 -8.30
CA SER A 64 11.00 20.11 -7.80
C SER A 64 11.75 21.08 -6.89
N THR A 65 11.27 22.32 -6.78
CA THR A 65 11.90 23.32 -5.90
C THR A 65 11.63 23.02 -4.42
N GLY A 66 12.39 22.09 -3.84
CA GLY A 66 12.44 21.77 -2.42
C GLY A 66 11.09 21.57 -1.71
N MET A 67 11.14 21.47 -0.39
CA MET A 67 9.98 21.54 0.49
C MET A 67 10.27 22.53 1.62
N PRO A 68 9.85 23.79 1.49
CA PRO A 68 10.08 24.80 2.52
C PRO A 68 9.53 24.35 3.87
N GLY A 69 10.33 24.44 4.93
CA GLY A 69 9.92 24.12 6.30
C GLY A 69 9.83 22.63 6.63
N HIS A 70 10.20 21.72 5.72
CA HIS A 70 10.24 20.29 6.01
C HIS A 70 11.51 19.93 6.82
N PRO A 71 11.39 19.20 7.94
CA PRO A 71 12.51 18.97 8.87
C PRO A 71 13.68 18.20 8.26
N ASN A 72 13.43 17.36 7.25
CA ASN A 72 14.45 16.49 6.65
C ASN A 72 14.72 16.75 5.15
N VAL A 73 14.31 17.90 4.62
CA VAL A 73 14.59 18.29 3.22
C VAL A 73 15.36 19.61 3.22
N PHE A 74 16.59 19.56 2.74
CA PHE A 74 17.55 20.65 2.84
C PHE A 74 17.99 21.12 1.46
N GLY A 75 18.26 22.41 1.31
CA GLY A 75 18.96 22.92 0.14
C GLY A 75 20.43 22.48 0.19
N ASP A 76 20.94 21.96 -0.93
CA ASP A 76 22.34 21.65 -1.10
C ASP A 76 23.09 22.91 -1.59
N PRO A 77 24.27 23.25 -1.05
CA PRO A 77 25.08 24.40 -1.51
C PRO A 77 25.43 24.38 -3.00
N SER A 78 25.42 23.21 -3.65
CA SER A 78 25.61 23.03 -5.10
C SER A 78 24.36 23.33 -5.94
N GLY A 79 23.24 23.72 -5.31
CA GLY A 79 21.97 24.05 -5.96
C GLY A 79 20.99 22.89 -6.06
N GLY A 80 21.32 21.73 -5.48
CA GLY A 80 20.42 20.57 -5.39
C GLY A 80 19.57 20.54 -4.12
N VAL A 81 18.87 19.42 -3.90
CA VAL A 81 18.11 19.14 -2.67
C VAL A 81 18.65 17.87 -2.04
N PHE A 82 18.93 17.92 -0.74
CA PHE A 82 19.33 16.77 0.07
C PHE A 82 18.15 16.30 0.93
N ILE A 83 17.78 15.02 0.80
CA ILE A 83 16.73 14.37 1.60
C ILE A 83 17.42 13.49 2.64
N CYS A 84 17.28 13.83 3.92
CA CYS A 84 17.80 13.00 5.00
C CYS A 84 16.79 11.88 5.30
N LEU A 85 16.94 10.74 4.62
CA LEU A 85 16.15 9.54 4.84
C LEU A 85 17.09 8.35 5.02
N SER A 86 16.92 7.58 6.10
CA SER A 86 17.78 6.45 6.46
C SER A 86 17.99 5.48 5.30
N MET A 87 16.91 5.07 4.62
CA MET A 87 17.01 4.10 3.52
C MET A 87 17.80 4.61 2.31
N LEU A 88 18.03 5.92 2.15
CA LEU A 88 18.87 6.44 1.07
C LEU A 88 20.36 6.35 1.38
N LYS A 89 20.71 6.14 2.65
CA LYS A 89 22.09 6.00 3.12
C LYS A 89 22.55 4.55 2.93
N PRO A 90 23.83 4.30 2.58
CA PRO A 90 24.37 2.94 2.62
C PRO A 90 24.25 2.33 4.03
N TYR A 91 24.01 1.02 4.09
CA TYR A 91 24.04 0.29 5.37
C TYR A 91 25.42 0.40 6.04
N LEU A 92 25.43 0.82 7.30
CA LEU A 92 26.64 0.88 8.13
C LEU A 92 26.54 -0.14 9.26
N LYS A 93 27.53 -1.03 9.37
CA LYS A 93 27.57 -2.09 10.42
C LYS A 93 27.50 -1.54 11.86
N SER A 94 27.83 -0.26 12.06
CA SER A 94 27.81 0.41 13.37
C SER A 94 26.39 0.65 13.90
N VAL A 95 25.37 0.70 13.03
CA VAL A 95 23.98 0.91 13.43
C VAL A 95 23.15 -0.25 12.89
N LYS A 96 22.64 -1.08 13.82
CA LYS A 96 21.86 -2.25 13.44
C LYS A 96 20.54 -1.79 12.82
N TYR A 97 20.17 -2.40 11.70
CA TYR A 97 18.91 -2.14 10.99
C TYR A 97 18.76 -0.75 10.35
N ASP A 98 19.85 0.00 10.19
CA ASP A 98 19.83 1.32 9.55
C ASP A 98 20.45 1.30 8.15
N GLY A 99 19.91 2.11 7.24
CA GLY A 99 20.39 2.22 5.87
C GLY A 99 19.74 1.27 4.85
N TRP A 100 20.20 1.39 3.61
CA TRP A 100 19.72 0.61 2.48
C TRP A 100 20.11 -0.86 2.58
N THR A 101 19.12 -1.72 2.40
CA THR A 101 19.33 -3.15 2.21
C THR A 101 18.84 -3.57 0.83
N SER A 102 19.41 -4.66 0.32
CA SER A 102 18.96 -5.24 -0.94
C SER A 102 17.54 -5.79 -0.84
N ALA A 103 16.93 -5.90 0.35
CA ALA A 103 15.54 -6.31 0.50
C ALA A 103 14.54 -5.24 0.02
N TYR A 104 14.92 -3.96 -0.02
CA TYR A 104 14.09 -2.90 -0.59
C TYR A 104 13.93 -3.05 -2.11
N SER A 105 12.78 -2.63 -2.62
CA SER A 105 12.47 -2.45 -4.05
C SER A 105 12.27 -0.97 -4.37
N CYS A 106 12.23 -0.62 -5.66
CA CYS A 106 11.84 0.72 -6.11
C CYS A 106 10.47 1.10 -5.53
N MET A 107 9.47 0.21 -5.58
CA MET A 107 8.14 0.47 -5.00
C MET A 107 8.22 0.82 -3.51
N SER A 108 8.98 0.05 -2.71
CA SER A 108 9.14 0.34 -1.28
C SER A 108 9.80 1.70 -1.01
N LEU A 109 10.76 2.09 -1.85
CA LEU A 109 11.40 3.41 -1.79
C LEU A 109 10.40 4.53 -2.11
N LEU A 110 9.58 4.36 -3.15
CA LEU A 110 8.58 5.36 -3.54
C LEU A 110 7.50 5.53 -2.48
N LEU A 111 7.04 4.42 -1.89
CA LEU A 111 6.10 4.43 -0.77
C LEU A 111 6.68 5.12 0.46
N GLN A 112 7.95 4.83 0.79
CA GLN A 112 8.62 5.49 1.92
C GLN A 112 8.78 6.99 1.67
N LEU A 113 9.20 7.40 0.46
CA LEU A 113 9.30 8.81 0.09
C LEU A 113 7.94 9.51 0.20
N GLN A 114 6.88 8.88 -0.32
CA GLN A 114 5.53 9.44 -0.26
C GLN A 114 5.05 9.58 1.19
N SER A 115 5.21 8.53 2.01
CA SER A 115 4.78 8.54 3.41
C SER A 115 5.59 9.53 4.25
N PHE A 116 6.89 9.64 3.98
CA PHE A 116 7.80 10.49 4.74
C PHE A 116 7.59 11.98 4.43
N LEU A 117 7.58 12.33 3.14
CA LEU A 117 7.53 13.73 2.70
C LEU A 117 6.17 14.39 2.97
N PHE A 118 5.10 13.61 3.06
CA PHE A 118 3.73 14.14 3.18
C PHE A 118 3.08 13.81 4.53
N ALA A 119 3.84 13.31 5.50
CA ALA A 119 3.35 13.12 6.86
C ALA A 119 3.23 14.46 7.61
N ASP A 120 2.19 14.59 8.44
CA ASP A 120 2.03 15.73 9.34
C ASP A 120 3.07 15.74 10.47
N ASN A 121 3.51 14.55 10.90
CA ASN A 121 4.45 14.34 11.99
C ASN A 121 5.51 13.32 11.57
N ILE A 122 6.78 13.66 11.74
CA ILE A 122 7.92 12.86 11.29
C ILE A 122 8.82 12.53 12.49
N GLU A 123 9.01 11.25 12.76
CA GLU A 123 9.97 10.77 13.75
C GLU A 123 11.41 11.09 13.30
N GLN A 124 12.19 11.65 14.22
CA GLN A 124 13.59 12.04 14.02
C GLN A 124 14.54 11.00 14.61
N ASP A 125 15.79 10.99 14.14
CA ASP A 125 16.83 10.02 14.56
C ASP A 125 17.11 10.06 16.08
N ASN A 126 16.81 11.17 16.77
CA ASN A 126 16.96 11.34 18.21
C ASN A 126 15.73 10.90 19.03
N GLY A 127 14.68 10.40 18.37
CA GLY A 127 13.43 9.97 18.99
C GLY A 127 12.39 11.08 19.18
N ASP A 128 12.70 12.32 18.78
CA ASP A 128 11.72 13.40 18.77
C ASP A 128 10.76 13.26 17.58
N ILE A 129 9.57 13.84 17.71
CA ILE A 129 8.62 13.97 16.61
C ILE A 129 8.60 15.43 16.19
N GLU A 130 9.06 15.68 14.96
CA GLU A 130 9.01 17.00 14.35
C GLU A 130 7.95 17.03 13.25
N GLY A 131 7.04 17.99 13.36
CA GLY A 131 6.18 18.38 12.25
C GLY A 131 6.84 19.50 11.43
N PRO A 132 6.27 19.88 10.28
CA PRO A 132 6.66 21.11 9.61
C PRO A 132 6.61 22.27 10.62
N ASN A 133 7.67 23.08 10.63
CA ASN A 133 7.95 24.03 11.70
C ASN A 133 6.75 24.97 11.96
N ARG A 134 6.19 24.94 13.18
CA ARG A 134 4.86 25.53 13.51
C ARG A 134 4.78 27.05 13.32
N GLU A 135 5.90 27.77 13.32
CA GLU A 135 5.95 29.19 12.96
C GLU A 135 5.50 29.45 11.51
N PHE A 136 5.61 28.44 10.65
CA PHE A 136 5.22 28.49 9.25
C PHE A 136 3.81 27.92 9.02
N ASP A 137 3.12 27.42 10.05
CA ASP A 137 1.87 26.67 9.89
C ASP A 137 0.59 27.54 9.90
N THR A 138 0.65 28.75 9.34
CA THR A 138 -0.55 29.59 9.18
C THR A 138 -1.29 29.25 7.88
N ALA A 139 -2.61 29.39 7.86
CA ALA A 139 -3.42 29.15 6.65
C ALA A 139 -2.97 30.01 5.46
N GLU A 140 -2.47 31.22 5.72
CA GLU A 140 -1.91 32.14 4.73
C GLU A 140 -0.56 31.67 4.19
N TRP A 141 0.34 31.19 5.07
CA TRP A 141 1.63 30.62 4.65
C TRP A 141 1.45 29.36 3.81
N ARG A 142 0.54 28.44 4.21
CA ARG A 142 0.22 27.23 3.44
C ARG A 142 -0.25 27.58 2.03
N LEU A 143 -1.14 28.56 1.87
CA LEU A 143 -1.60 29.00 0.55
C LEU A 143 -0.49 29.67 -0.29
N GLY A 144 0.36 30.49 0.34
CA GLY A 144 1.46 31.17 -0.34
C GLY A 144 2.54 30.19 -0.83
N VAL A 145 3.00 29.30 0.04
CA VAL A 145 4.04 28.31 -0.27
C VAL A 145 3.54 27.28 -1.28
N VAL A 146 2.30 26.79 -1.15
CA VAL A 146 1.74 25.84 -2.13
C VAL A 146 1.60 26.50 -3.50
N ARG A 147 1.15 27.77 -3.57
CA ARG A 147 1.15 28.51 -4.84
C ARG A 147 2.55 28.66 -5.42
N GLN A 148 3.55 28.93 -4.58
CA GLN A 148 4.94 29.07 -5.03
C GLN A 148 5.52 27.73 -5.52
N VAL A 149 5.32 26.63 -4.79
CA VAL A 149 5.75 25.28 -5.19
C VAL A 149 5.10 24.89 -6.51
N ARG A 150 3.79 25.13 -6.66
CA ARG A 150 3.08 24.90 -7.94
C ARG A 150 3.59 25.80 -9.06
N ALA A 151 3.91 27.06 -8.78
CA ALA A 151 4.45 28.00 -9.77
C ALA A 151 5.88 27.61 -10.21
N ASN A 152 6.69 27.12 -9.29
CA ASN A 152 8.06 26.72 -9.54
C ASN A 152 8.16 25.35 -10.24
N ASN A 153 7.21 24.45 -9.99
CA ASN A 153 7.14 23.14 -10.62
C ASN A 153 6.45 23.17 -12.00
N ARG A 154 6.36 24.35 -12.65
CA ARG A 154 5.65 24.53 -13.92
C ARG A 154 6.33 23.88 -15.12
N THR A 155 7.65 23.72 -15.11
CA THR A 155 8.39 23.12 -16.23
C THR A 155 9.58 22.34 -15.70
N PHE A 156 9.58 21.02 -15.92
CA PHE A 156 10.78 20.20 -15.74
C PHE A 156 11.39 19.97 -17.12
N TRP A 157 12.67 20.33 -17.26
CA TRP A 157 13.42 20.04 -18.48
C TRP A 157 13.96 18.61 -18.38
N ILE A 158 13.36 17.69 -19.12
CA ILE A 158 13.95 16.37 -19.36
C ILE A 158 14.30 16.30 -20.83
N GLN A 159 15.56 16.01 -21.14
CA GLN A 159 15.96 15.75 -22.50
C GLN A 159 15.56 14.30 -22.84
N LEU A 160 14.38 14.15 -23.42
CA LEU A 160 13.88 12.93 -24.06
C LEU A 160 13.65 13.31 -25.53
N ASP A 161 14.54 12.87 -26.42
CA ASP A 161 14.46 13.10 -27.86
C ASP A 161 14.11 14.55 -28.25
N ASP A 162 15.05 15.47 -28.01
CA ASP A 162 15.06 16.90 -28.38
C ASP A 162 13.86 17.79 -27.97
N ASP A 163 12.74 17.28 -27.41
CA ASP A 163 11.53 18.10 -27.19
C ASP A 163 10.64 17.81 -25.95
N LEU A 164 10.96 16.89 -25.03
CA LEU A 164 10.00 16.60 -23.93
C LEU A 164 10.05 17.57 -22.72
N CYS A 165 9.30 18.67 -22.82
CA CYS A 165 8.89 19.48 -21.67
C CYS A 165 7.62 18.89 -21.04
N HIS A 166 7.69 18.44 -19.78
CA HIS A 166 6.49 18.12 -19.01
C HIS A 166 6.28 19.12 -17.87
N THR A 167 5.03 19.27 -17.44
CA THR A 167 4.63 20.31 -16.47
C THR A 167 3.96 19.68 -15.26
N HIS A 168 3.80 20.46 -14.20
CA HIS A 168 2.93 20.09 -13.08
C HIS A 168 1.53 19.59 -13.54
N ASP A 169 0.94 20.25 -14.53
CA ASP A 169 -0.42 19.98 -15.00
C ASP A 169 -0.49 18.84 -16.03
N ALA A 170 0.65 18.49 -16.63
CA ALA A 170 0.82 17.35 -17.54
C ALA A 170 2.14 16.63 -17.22
N PRO A 171 2.21 15.88 -16.10
CA PRO A 171 3.46 15.28 -15.63
C PRO A 171 3.83 14.05 -16.45
N TRP A 172 5.14 13.83 -16.64
CA TRP A 172 5.66 12.58 -17.20
C TRP A 172 6.62 11.89 -16.21
N PRO A 173 6.51 10.58 -15.98
CA PRO A 173 5.43 9.71 -16.46
C PRO A 173 4.06 10.12 -15.88
N PRO A 174 2.96 9.90 -16.62
CA PRO A 174 1.63 10.22 -16.14
C PRO A 174 1.24 9.31 -14.99
N PHE A 175 0.45 9.83 -14.05
CA PHE A 175 -0.18 9.00 -13.03
C PHE A 175 -1.13 7.99 -13.68
N ALA A 176 -1.18 6.78 -13.13
CA ALA A 176 -2.21 5.82 -13.52
C ALA A 176 -3.60 6.42 -13.27
N ASP A 177 -4.43 6.46 -14.30
CA ASP A 177 -5.79 6.97 -14.16
C ASP A 177 -6.60 6.00 -13.32
N VAL A 178 -7.18 6.49 -12.23
CA VAL A 178 -8.02 5.73 -11.29
C VAL A 178 -9.16 5.03 -12.03
N GLN A 179 -9.66 5.60 -13.12
CA GLN A 179 -10.68 4.98 -13.97
C GLN A 179 -10.12 3.81 -14.81
N THR A 180 -8.85 3.86 -15.21
CA THR A 180 -8.17 2.80 -15.99
C THR A 180 -7.59 1.66 -15.13
N LEU A 181 -7.51 1.84 -13.81
CA LEU A 181 -7.12 0.76 -12.88
C LEU A 181 -8.23 -0.31 -12.72
N SER A 182 -9.43 -0.02 -13.22
CA SER A 182 -10.56 -0.94 -13.31
C SER A 182 -11.14 -0.87 -14.73
N THR A 183 -10.44 -1.42 -15.71
CA THR A 183 -10.85 -1.35 -17.14
C THR A 183 -12.04 -2.24 -17.51
N ALA A 184 -12.63 -2.98 -16.58
CA ALA A 184 -13.95 -3.54 -16.80
C ALA A 184 -14.99 -2.52 -16.30
N PRO A 185 -15.84 -1.94 -17.18
CA PRO A 185 -16.98 -1.18 -16.70
C PRO A 185 -17.78 -2.09 -15.76
N VAL A 186 -17.84 -1.71 -14.49
CA VAL A 186 -18.61 -2.46 -13.49
C VAL A 186 -20.06 -2.47 -13.98
N PRO A 187 -20.69 -3.64 -14.16
CA PRO A 187 -22.05 -3.72 -14.66
C PRO A 187 -22.97 -2.81 -13.85
N GLU A 188 -23.92 -2.13 -14.51
CA GLU A 188 -24.84 -1.19 -13.87
C GLU A 188 -25.55 -1.82 -12.66
N VAL A 189 -25.91 -3.10 -12.75
CA VAL A 189 -26.50 -3.90 -11.67
C VAL A 189 -25.58 -4.01 -10.45
N GLU A 190 -24.27 -4.16 -10.64
CA GLU A 190 -23.28 -4.22 -9.56
C GLU A 190 -23.05 -2.83 -8.94
N LEU A 191 -23.13 -1.75 -9.72
CA LEU A 191 -23.12 -0.38 -9.20
C LEU A 191 -24.37 -0.10 -8.34
N CYS A 192 -25.55 -0.50 -8.81
CA CYS A 192 -26.80 -0.40 -8.05
C CYS A 192 -26.73 -1.20 -6.74
N ARG A 193 -26.16 -2.41 -6.77
CA ARG A 193 -25.96 -3.23 -5.56
C ARG A 193 -25.05 -2.53 -4.54
N ARG A 194 -23.91 -1.98 -5.00
CA ARG A 194 -22.97 -1.26 -4.13
C ARG A 194 -23.59 -0.01 -3.51
N ALA A 195 -24.33 0.77 -4.30
CA ALA A 195 -25.05 1.95 -3.84
C ALA A 195 -26.12 1.58 -2.79
N ALA A 196 -26.87 0.51 -3.02
CA ALA A 196 -27.88 0.02 -2.08
C ALA A 196 -27.27 -0.44 -0.75
N VAL A 197 -26.14 -1.17 -0.79
CA VAL A 197 -25.41 -1.60 0.42
C VAL A 197 -24.88 -0.40 1.21
N ALA A 198 -24.28 0.58 0.54
CA ALA A 198 -23.77 1.79 1.19
C ALA A 198 -24.90 2.59 1.85
N SER A 199 -26.02 2.76 1.14
CA SER A 199 -27.21 3.43 1.67
C SER A 199 -27.81 2.68 2.86
N GLU A 200 -27.91 1.34 2.80
CA GLU A 200 -28.36 0.52 3.93
C GLU A 200 -27.47 0.75 5.16
N GLN A 201 -26.15 0.71 5.00
CA GLN A 201 -25.19 0.88 6.10
C GLN A 201 -25.31 2.25 6.77
N GLU A 202 -25.45 3.32 5.99
CA GLU A 202 -25.62 4.68 6.50
C GLU A 202 -26.92 4.81 7.30
N LEU A 203 -28.03 4.33 6.74
CA LEU A 203 -29.35 4.39 7.37
C LEU A 203 -29.42 3.54 8.65
N VAL A 204 -28.81 2.35 8.65
CA VAL A 204 -28.71 1.49 9.83
C VAL A 204 -27.89 2.17 10.93
N ARG A 205 -26.79 2.85 10.57
CA ARG A 205 -25.98 3.60 11.53
C ARG A 205 -26.76 4.76 12.15
N GLU A 206 -27.53 5.49 11.35
CA GLU A 206 -28.41 6.55 11.84
C GLU A 206 -29.52 6.00 12.75
N LEU A 207 -30.10 4.85 12.40
CA LEU A 207 -31.14 4.20 13.22
C LEU A 207 -30.60 3.78 14.58
N LEU A 208 -29.40 3.17 14.62
CA LEU A 208 -28.72 2.82 15.87
C LEU A 208 -28.44 4.04 16.74
N TYR A 209 -28.03 5.15 16.13
CA TYR A 209 -27.84 6.40 16.86
C TYR A 209 -29.15 6.93 17.47
N VAL A 210 -30.26 6.92 16.71
CA VAL A 210 -31.58 7.33 17.22
C VAL A 210 -32.06 6.41 18.34
N ASP A 211 -31.86 5.10 18.22
CA ASP A 211 -32.19 4.13 19.26
C ASP A 211 -31.36 4.36 20.53
N THR A 212 -30.09 4.70 20.39
CA THR A 212 -29.20 5.03 21.51
C THR A 212 -29.67 6.31 22.21
N LEU A 213 -30.03 7.35 21.44
CA LEU A 213 -30.57 8.60 22.00
C LEU A 213 -31.86 8.35 22.80
N LYS A 214 -32.74 7.46 22.29
CA LYS A 214 -33.96 7.07 22.99
C LYS A 214 -33.65 6.48 24.36
N GLN A 215 -32.75 5.48 24.41
CA GLN A 215 -32.34 4.83 25.64
C GLN A 215 -31.74 5.82 26.63
N THR A 216 -30.81 6.67 26.17
CA THR A 216 -30.19 7.67 27.04
C THR A 216 -31.20 8.67 27.62
N MET A 217 -32.23 9.05 26.84
CA MET A 217 -33.29 9.93 27.34
C MET A 217 -34.16 9.25 28.40
N GLU A 218 -34.52 7.98 28.19
CA GLU A 218 -35.32 7.20 29.14
C GLU A 218 -34.56 7.01 30.47
N GLU A 219 -33.27 6.72 30.41
CA GLU A 219 -32.38 6.64 31.58
C GLU A 219 -32.26 7.98 32.32
N LEU A 220 -32.10 9.08 31.59
CA LEU A 220 -32.02 10.43 32.16
C LEU A 220 -33.31 10.79 32.89
N ASP A 221 -34.46 10.55 32.25
CA ASP A 221 -35.78 10.81 32.83
C ASP A 221 -36.04 9.91 34.05
N SER A 222 -35.47 8.70 34.09
CA SER A 222 -35.49 7.83 35.28
C SER A 222 -34.63 8.40 36.42
N ARG A 223 -33.38 8.78 36.15
CA ARG A 223 -32.45 9.34 37.15
C ARG A 223 -32.97 10.62 37.79
N VAL A 224 -33.57 11.51 36.99
CA VAL A 224 -34.19 12.74 37.51
C VAL A 224 -35.36 12.44 38.43
N ARG A 225 -36.19 11.45 38.08
CA ARG A 225 -37.32 11.02 38.93
C ARG A 225 -36.84 10.45 40.26
N GLN A 226 -35.71 9.75 40.27
CA GLN A 226 -35.19 9.07 41.46
C GLN A 226 -34.37 9.99 42.39
N PHE A 227 -33.52 10.86 41.84
CA PHE A 227 -32.54 11.64 42.61
C PHE A 227 -32.70 13.16 42.48
N GLY A 228 -33.71 13.63 41.75
CA GLY A 228 -33.93 15.05 41.50
C GLY A 228 -32.95 15.65 40.48
N ALA A 229 -33.26 16.85 39.98
CA ALA A 229 -32.50 17.52 38.91
C ALA A 229 -31.09 17.95 39.32
N ALA A 230 -30.78 18.01 40.62
CA ALA A 230 -29.46 18.37 41.15
C ALA A 230 -28.40 17.26 40.94
N SER A 231 -28.82 16.05 40.59
CA SER A 231 -27.93 14.89 40.33
C SER A 231 -27.41 14.80 38.88
N LEU A 232 -27.78 15.77 38.02
CA LEU A 232 -27.45 15.76 36.60
C LEU A 232 -26.02 16.28 36.37
N SER A 233 -25.28 15.59 35.51
CA SER A 233 -24.04 16.13 34.95
C SER A 233 -24.32 17.35 34.06
N TYR A 234 -23.32 18.18 33.82
CA TYR A 234 -23.38 19.26 32.83
C TYR A 234 -23.84 18.76 31.44
N LYS A 235 -23.35 17.58 31.01
CA LYS A 235 -23.76 16.95 29.75
C LYS A 235 -25.23 16.52 29.77
N ASP A 236 -25.69 15.99 30.90
CA ASP A 236 -27.07 15.54 31.10
C ASP A 236 -28.05 16.73 31.08
N ALA A 237 -27.66 17.86 31.68
CA ALA A 237 -28.43 19.11 31.67
C ALA A 237 -28.53 19.72 30.26
N ALA A 238 -27.42 19.72 29.50
CA ALA A 238 -27.39 20.20 28.11
C ALA A 238 -28.27 19.33 27.18
N MET A 239 -28.19 18.00 27.32
CA MET A 239 -29.02 17.07 26.54
C MET A 239 -30.52 17.26 26.84
N ARG A 240 -30.87 17.48 28.11
CA ARG A 240 -32.24 17.77 28.55
C ARG A 240 -32.76 19.13 28.07
N SER A 241 -31.89 20.14 27.99
CA SER A 241 -32.24 21.44 27.39
C SER A 241 -32.56 21.31 25.89
N ASN A 242 -31.90 20.37 25.19
CA ASN A 242 -32.14 20.08 23.78
C ASN A 242 -33.25 19.04 23.51
N ARG A 243 -34.11 18.74 24.49
CA ARG A 243 -35.13 17.68 24.43
C ARG A 243 -36.05 17.79 23.22
N LYS A 244 -36.37 19.01 22.78
CA LYS A 244 -37.22 19.26 21.60
C LYS A 244 -36.57 18.75 20.31
N ALA A 245 -35.27 18.95 20.14
CA ALA A 245 -34.53 18.44 18.98
C ALA A 245 -34.43 16.90 19.00
N VAL A 246 -34.22 16.31 20.17
CA VAL A 246 -34.18 14.84 20.30
C VAL A 246 -35.55 14.22 20.05
N SER A 247 -36.63 14.84 20.56
CA SER A 247 -38.00 14.42 20.28
C SER A 247 -38.34 14.47 18.79
N ASN A 248 -37.87 15.49 18.07
CA ASN A 248 -38.05 15.58 16.62
C ASN A 248 -37.31 14.45 15.87
N LYS A 249 -36.07 14.13 16.29
CA LYS A 249 -35.33 12.98 15.72
C LYS A 249 -36.00 11.64 16.00
N LEU A 250 -36.58 11.46 17.19
CA LEU A 250 -37.34 10.26 17.55
C LEU A 250 -38.65 10.13 16.77
N ALA A 251 -39.32 11.25 16.48
CA ALA A 251 -40.52 11.26 15.64
C ALA A 251 -40.23 10.79 14.20
N GLY A 252 -39.05 11.10 13.65
CA GLY A 252 -38.59 10.63 12.33
C GLY A 252 -38.12 9.18 12.28
N ARG A 253 -38.11 8.45 13.40
CA ARG A 253 -37.60 7.06 13.45
C ARG A 253 -38.38 6.10 12.56
N ALA A 254 -39.71 6.23 12.49
CA ALA A 254 -40.54 5.35 11.67
C ALA A 254 -40.23 5.50 10.17
N GLU A 255 -40.00 6.74 9.73
CA GLU A 255 -39.58 7.05 8.37
C GLU A 255 -38.18 6.51 8.08
N LEU A 256 -37.26 6.64 9.03
CA LEU A 256 -35.90 6.08 8.92
C LEU A 256 -35.91 4.54 8.79
N VAL A 257 -36.76 3.85 9.57
CA VAL A 257 -36.96 2.39 9.45
C VAL A 257 -37.50 2.03 8.07
N ALA A 258 -38.47 2.78 7.54
CA ALA A 258 -39.01 2.54 6.20
C ALA A 258 -37.92 2.69 5.12
N ARG A 259 -37.04 3.68 5.25
CA ARG A 259 -35.89 3.88 4.33
C ARG A 259 -34.89 2.73 4.40
N VAL A 260 -34.62 2.17 5.60
CA VAL A 260 -33.76 0.98 5.75
C VAL A 260 -34.36 -0.23 5.03
N VAL A 261 -35.68 -0.45 5.17
CA VAL A 261 -36.37 -1.56 4.50
C VAL A 261 -36.30 -1.39 2.97
N ALA A 262 -36.57 -0.20 2.46
CA ALA A 262 -36.46 0.09 1.03
C ALA A 262 -35.04 -0.14 0.48
N ALA A 263 -34.00 0.25 1.23
CA ALA A 263 -32.60 0.01 0.86
C ALA A 263 -32.27 -1.50 0.80
N ARG A 264 -32.82 -2.30 1.72
CA ARG A 264 -32.67 -3.77 1.72
C ARG A 264 -33.36 -4.42 0.53
N GLU A 265 -34.57 -3.96 0.19
CA GLU A 265 -35.32 -4.46 -0.96
C GLU A 265 -34.60 -4.13 -2.27
N ALA A 266 -34.06 -2.91 -2.40
CA ALA A 266 -33.26 -2.51 -3.56
C ALA A 266 -32.00 -3.39 -3.72
N ARG A 267 -31.32 -3.67 -2.60
CA ARG A 267 -30.17 -4.59 -2.58
C ARG A 267 -30.55 -6.00 -3.02
N ALA A 268 -31.63 -6.56 -2.47
CA ALA A 268 -32.10 -7.90 -2.81
C ALA A 268 -32.48 -8.00 -4.30
N THR A 269 -33.08 -6.95 -4.85
CA THR A 269 -33.42 -6.86 -6.27
C THR A 269 -32.17 -6.90 -7.15
N ALA A 270 -31.16 -6.10 -6.82
CA ALA A 270 -29.89 -6.10 -7.55
C ALA A 270 -29.13 -7.44 -7.44
N GLU A 271 -29.18 -8.12 -6.27
CA GLU A 271 -28.59 -9.45 -6.07
C GLU A 271 -29.29 -10.52 -6.93
N MET A 272 -30.62 -10.50 -7.01
CA MET A 272 -31.39 -11.42 -7.87
C MET A 272 -31.09 -11.19 -9.35
N GLU A 273 -30.99 -9.94 -9.79
CA GLU A 273 -30.70 -9.60 -11.18
C GLU A 273 -29.27 -10.02 -11.58
N LEU A 274 -28.31 -9.86 -10.68
CA LEU A 274 -26.94 -10.34 -10.88
C LEU A 274 -26.90 -11.87 -11.07
N GLN A 275 -27.67 -12.60 -10.26
CA GLN A 275 -27.77 -14.06 -10.36
C GLN A 275 -28.41 -14.49 -11.70
N ARG A 276 -29.50 -13.82 -12.11
CA ARG A 276 -30.15 -14.09 -13.39
C ARG A 276 -29.22 -13.86 -14.58
N ASN A 277 -28.50 -12.73 -14.59
CA ASN A 277 -27.56 -12.41 -15.66
C ASN A 277 -26.41 -13.43 -15.74
N ALA A 278 -25.96 -13.95 -14.60
CA ALA A 278 -24.96 -15.02 -14.55
C ALA A 278 -25.50 -16.34 -15.13
N ASP A 279 -26.73 -16.71 -14.79
CA ASP A 279 -27.39 -17.92 -15.27
C ASP A 279 -27.65 -17.87 -16.80
N GLU A 280 -28.06 -16.71 -17.32
CA GLU A 280 -28.25 -16.48 -18.76
C GLU A 280 -26.92 -16.56 -19.53
N ALA A 281 -25.88 -15.89 -19.04
CA ALA A 281 -24.55 -15.91 -19.65
C ALA A 281 -23.87 -17.30 -19.61
N ALA A 282 -24.27 -18.17 -18.68
CA ALA A 282 -23.83 -19.55 -18.60
C ALA A 282 -24.54 -20.43 -19.66
N ARG A 283 -25.84 -20.21 -19.90
CA ARG A 283 -26.62 -20.92 -20.92
C ARG A 283 -26.14 -20.62 -22.34
N GLU A 284 -25.82 -19.37 -22.64
CA GLU A 284 -25.39 -18.94 -23.98
C GLU A 284 -24.04 -19.54 -24.41
N ARG A 285 -23.14 -19.84 -23.45
CA ARG A 285 -21.78 -20.30 -23.75
C ARG A 285 -21.64 -21.81 -23.97
N GLY A 286 -22.72 -22.60 -23.80
CA GLY A 286 -22.67 -24.06 -23.92
C GLY A 286 -21.63 -24.74 -23.02
N ALA A 287 -21.08 -24.00 -22.06
CA ALA A 287 -20.04 -24.45 -21.17
C ALA A 287 -20.68 -25.19 -20.01
N GLN A 288 -20.23 -26.41 -19.71
CA GLN A 288 -20.45 -26.96 -18.37
C GLN A 288 -19.94 -25.92 -17.37
N SER A 289 -20.81 -25.46 -16.48
CA SER A 289 -20.45 -24.49 -15.45
C SER A 289 -19.46 -25.16 -14.51
N VAL A 290 -18.16 -24.98 -14.75
CA VAL A 290 -17.16 -25.24 -13.74
C VAL A 290 -17.26 -24.07 -12.78
N LEU A 291 -17.82 -24.31 -11.60
CA LEU A 291 -17.78 -23.28 -10.57
C LEU A 291 -16.32 -23.06 -10.22
N LEU A 292 -15.94 -21.80 -10.01
CA LEU A 292 -14.58 -21.47 -9.57
C LEU A 292 -14.22 -22.23 -8.28
N ALA A 293 -15.22 -22.59 -7.47
CA ALA A 293 -15.07 -23.41 -6.27
C ALA A 293 -14.63 -24.87 -6.53
N ASP A 294 -14.86 -25.39 -7.73
CA ASP A 294 -14.61 -26.79 -8.10
C ASP A 294 -13.24 -26.98 -8.78
N LEU A 295 -12.49 -25.90 -8.99
CA LEU A 295 -11.13 -26.00 -9.54
C LEU A 295 -10.20 -26.71 -8.54
N PRO A 296 -9.25 -27.53 -9.03
CA PRO A 296 -8.23 -28.12 -8.17
C PRO A 296 -7.46 -27.05 -7.39
N THR A 297 -7.08 -27.35 -6.15
CA THR A 297 -6.33 -26.45 -5.25
C THR A 297 -5.10 -25.85 -5.92
N ASP A 298 -4.39 -26.64 -6.73
CA ASP A 298 -3.22 -26.24 -7.50
C ASP A 298 -3.49 -25.06 -8.45
N ILE A 299 -4.65 -25.08 -9.11
CA ILE A 299 -5.09 -24.05 -10.05
C ILE A 299 -5.53 -22.82 -9.28
N LEU A 300 -6.27 -23.01 -8.19
CA LEU A 300 -6.68 -21.91 -7.32
C LEU A 300 -5.47 -21.20 -6.69
N LEU A 301 -4.42 -21.93 -6.30
CA LEU A 301 -3.16 -21.36 -5.83
C LEU A 301 -2.44 -20.59 -6.93
N ALA A 302 -2.40 -21.13 -8.15
CA ALA A 302 -1.83 -20.42 -9.30
C ALA A 302 -2.58 -19.13 -9.61
N ILE A 303 -3.90 -19.10 -9.47
CA ILE A 303 -4.72 -17.89 -9.58
C ILE A 303 -4.40 -16.93 -8.42
N ALA A 304 -4.38 -17.42 -7.17
CA ALA A 304 -4.08 -16.63 -5.98
C ALA A 304 -2.73 -15.91 -6.05
N ASP A 305 -1.71 -16.56 -6.60
CA ASP A 305 -0.36 -16.01 -6.80
C ASP A 305 -0.33 -14.85 -7.82
N ARG A 306 -1.37 -14.71 -8.65
CA ARG A 306 -1.51 -13.65 -9.68
C ARG A 306 -2.41 -12.49 -9.27
N LEU A 307 -3.19 -12.63 -8.21
CA LEU A 307 -4.04 -11.56 -7.70
C LEU A 307 -3.21 -10.41 -7.11
N ARG A 308 -3.80 -9.25 -6.85
CA ARG A 308 -3.13 -8.19 -6.09
C ARG A 308 -3.18 -8.52 -4.60
N THR A 309 -2.25 -7.98 -3.83
CA THR A 309 -2.15 -8.32 -2.40
C THR A 309 -3.36 -7.82 -1.62
N GLU A 310 -3.92 -6.69 -2.04
CA GLU A 310 -5.17 -6.11 -1.52
C GLU A 310 -6.42 -6.96 -1.77
N ASP A 311 -6.38 -7.84 -2.78
CA ASP A 311 -7.50 -8.72 -3.11
C ASP A 311 -7.51 -9.98 -2.21
N LEU A 312 -6.36 -10.35 -1.64
CA LEU A 312 -6.23 -11.57 -0.84
C LEU A 312 -7.17 -11.63 0.38
N PRO A 313 -7.31 -10.57 1.21
CA PRO A 313 -8.24 -10.61 2.35
C PRO A 313 -9.69 -10.87 1.95
N ASN A 314 -10.04 -10.55 0.71
CA ASN A 314 -11.41 -10.75 0.20
C ASN A 314 -11.68 -12.18 -0.26
N LEU A 315 -10.64 -13.00 -0.47
CA LEU A 315 -10.79 -14.38 -0.95
C LEU A 315 -11.59 -15.27 0.01
N ASP A 316 -11.46 -15.05 1.32
CA ASP A 316 -12.18 -15.78 2.36
C ASP A 316 -13.71 -15.63 2.27
N ARG A 317 -14.16 -14.61 1.54
CA ARG A 317 -15.56 -14.24 1.35
C ARG A 317 -16.13 -14.76 0.02
N VAL A 318 -15.30 -15.30 -0.87
CA VAL A 318 -15.72 -15.76 -2.20
C VAL A 318 -16.47 -17.09 -2.10
N CYS A 319 -15.81 -18.14 -1.62
CA CYS A 319 -16.44 -19.45 -1.38
C CYS A 319 -15.64 -20.27 -0.36
N ARG A 320 -16.14 -21.46 0.01
CA ARG A 320 -15.44 -22.36 0.95
C ARG A 320 -14.06 -22.76 0.44
N SER A 321 -13.93 -23.16 -0.83
CA SER A 321 -12.63 -23.56 -1.40
C SER A 321 -11.58 -22.46 -1.32
N TRP A 322 -11.95 -21.20 -1.57
CA TRP A 322 -11.03 -20.05 -1.45
C TRP A 322 -10.67 -19.73 0.00
N ARG A 323 -11.63 -19.85 0.93
CA ARG A 323 -11.38 -19.69 2.37
C ARG A 323 -10.45 -20.77 2.89
N ASP A 324 -10.70 -22.03 2.55
CA ASP A 324 -9.86 -23.15 2.98
C ASP A 324 -8.45 -23.00 2.41
N LEU A 325 -8.34 -22.58 1.14
CA LEU A 325 -7.05 -22.30 0.52
C LEU A 325 -6.28 -21.16 1.21
N SER A 326 -6.97 -20.07 1.56
CA SER A 326 -6.38 -18.93 2.27
C SER A 326 -5.85 -19.33 3.65
N LEU A 327 -6.66 -20.08 4.42
CA LEU A 327 -6.32 -20.55 5.77
C LEU A 327 -5.24 -21.63 5.78
N CYS A 328 -5.26 -22.55 4.82
CA CYS A 328 -4.35 -23.70 4.80
C CYS A 328 -3.01 -23.42 4.12
N HIS A 329 -2.93 -22.43 3.22
CA HIS A 329 -1.73 -22.19 2.42
C HIS A 329 -1.01 -20.87 2.70
N ASN A 330 -1.41 -20.11 3.72
CA ASN A 330 -0.73 -18.89 4.16
C ASN A 330 -0.35 -17.98 2.97
N LEU A 331 -1.34 -17.60 2.16
CA LEU A 331 -1.12 -16.90 0.88
C LEU A 331 -0.25 -15.64 1.03
N PHE A 332 -0.38 -14.92 2.14
CA PHE A 332 0.46 -13.77 2.45
C PHE A 332 1.93 -14.15 2.63
N ALA A 333 2.22 -15.22 3.39
CA ALA A 333 3.57 -15.70 3.58
C ALA A 333 4.17 -16.20 2.25
N ARG A 334 3.38 -16.92 1.43
CA ARG A 334 3.82 -17.38 0.10
C ARG A 334 4.26 -16.22 -0.81
N ARG A 335 3.58 -15.07 -0.75
CA ARG A 335 3.99 -13.88 -1.51
C ARG A 335 5.32 -13.29 -1.10
N GLN A 336 5.71 -13.47 0.16
CA GLN A 336 6.97 -12.96 0.70
C GLN A 336 8.16 -13.87 0.36
N LEU A 337 7.91 -15.10 -0.11
CA LEU A 337 8.96 -16.05 -0.52
C LEU A 337 9.56 -15.65 -1.87
N CYS A 338 10.46 -14.68 -1.85
CA CYS A 338 11.19 -14.21 -3.02
C CYS A 338 12.69 -14.08 -2.71
N CYS A 339 13.50 -14.12 -3.76
CA CYS A 339 14.91 -13.80 -3.64
C CYS A 339 15.06 -12.32 -3.25
N PHE A 340 15.81 -12.03 -2.18
CA PHE A 340 16.00 -10.64 -1.76
C PHE A 340 16.71 -9.79 -2.84
N HIS A 341 17.54 -10.40 -3.69
CA HIS A 341 18.31 -9.72 -4.74
C HIS A 341 17.53 -9.57 -6.05
N SER A 342 17.12 -10.67 -6.68
CA SER A 342 16.42 -10.61 -7.98
C SER A 342 14.94 -10.26 -7.86
N LYS A 343 14.38 -10.31 -6.65
CA LYS A 343 12.93 -10.20 -6.34
C LYS A 343 12.06 -11.28 -6.98
N GLU A 344 12.68 -12.30 -7.57
CA GLU A 344 11.95 -13.41 -8.17
C GLU A 344 11.29 -14.27 -7.09
N ARG A 345 10.01 -14.56 -7.28
CA ARG A 345 9.22 -15.40 -6.36
C ARG A 345 9.60 -16.86 -6.50
N PHE A 346 9.48 -17.62 -5.42
CA PHE A 346 9.71 -19.06 -5.43
C PHE A 346 8.81 -19.81 -6.41
N SER A 347 7.60 -19.30 -6.71
CA SER A 347 6.66 -19.89 -7.65
C SER A 347 6.98 -19.59 -9.12
N ALA A 348 7.94 -18.73 -9.41
CA ALA A 348 8.35 -18.44 -10.77
C ALA A 348 9.01 -19.67 -11.43
N PRO A 349 8.72 -19.95 -12.72
CA PRO A 349 9.32 -21.07 -13.43
C PRO A 349 10.86 -20.99 -13.43
N GLY A 350 11.52 -22.11 -13.14
CA GLY A 350 12.99 -22.18 -13.13
C GLY A 350 13.67 -21.51 -11.94
N VAL A 351 12.92 -20.99 -10.96
CA VAL A 351 13.51 -20.39 -9.76
C VAL A 351 13.68 -21.44 -8.66
N CYS A 352 14.93 -21.65 -8.28
CA CYS A 352 15.36 -22.37 -7.08
C CYS A 352 15.77 -21.33 -6.02
N LEU A 353 15.18 -21.43 -4.83
CA LEU A 353 15.48 -20.56 -3.69
C LEU A 353 16.21 -21.37 -2.63
N GLY A 354 17.13 -20.71 -1.96
CA GLY A 354 17.90 -21.25 -0.87
C GLY A 354 18.33 -20.17 0.09
N VAL A 355 19.28 -20.51 0.96
CA VAL A 355 19.91 -19.58 1.90
C VAL A 355 21.42 -19.59 1.72
N GLY A 356 22.06 -18.46 2.05
CA GLY A 356 23.50 -18.40 2.16
C GLY A 356 24.00 -19.19 3.38
N LEU A 357 25.16 -19.83 3.28
CA LEU A 357 25.89 -20.40 4.41
C LEU A 357 27.24 -19.72 4.57
N ARG A 358 27.56 -19.37 5.81
CA ARG A 358 28.88 -18.93 6.26
C ARG A 358 29.51 -20.08 7.03
N LEU A 359 30.56 -20.65 6.45
CA LEU A 359 31.40 -21.61 7.13
C LEU A 359 32.45 -20.86 7.94
N LEU A 360 32.53 -21.14 9.24
CA LEU A 360 33.57 -20.62 10.12
C LEU A 360 34.63 -21.71 10.31
N GLU A 361 35.84 -21.47 9.80
CA GLU A 361 36.95 -22.40 9.89
C GLU A 361 37.82 -22.11 11.12
N GLY A 362 38.35 -23.17 11.73
CA GLY A 362 39.31 -23.07 12.84
C GLY A 362 40.65 -22.48 12.40
N HIS A 363 41.24 -21.62 13.24
CA HIS A 363 42.47 -20.85 12.96
C HIS A 363 43.73 -21.66 12.54
N ARG A 364 43.74 -22.99 12.64
CA ARG A 364 44.96 -23.80 12.43
C ARG A 364 44.81 -25.09 11.62
N SER A 365 43.59 -25.55 11.32
CA SER A 365 43.39 -26.89 10.71
C SER A 365 42.46 -26.92 9.48
N GLY A 366 41.80 -25.81 9.12
CA GLY A 366 40.72 -25.86 8.11
C GLY A 366 39.52 -26.70 8.56
N GLU A 367 39.48 -27.08 9.84
CA GLU A 367 38.37 -27.82 10.42
C GLU A 367 37.16 -26.88 10.57
N LEU A 368 36.00 -27.36 10.09
CA LEU A 368 34.75 -26.62 10.19
C LEU A 368 34.35 -26.50 11.66
N LYS A 369 34.41 -25.27 12.20
CA LYS A 369 34.08 -24.99 13.59
C LYS A 369 32.58 -24.75 13.76
N ASP A 370 31.98 -24.02 12.83
CA ASP A 370 30.58 -23.62 12.91
C ASP A 370 30.02 -23.29 11.51
N VAL A 371 28.70 -23.42 11.38
CA VAL A 371 27.94 -23.07 10.18
C VAL A 371 26.87 -22.08 10.58
N ALA A 372 27.04 -20.83 10.14
CA ALA A 372 26.05 -19.79 10.33
C ALA A 372 25.27 -19.55 9.03
N THR A 373 24.01 -19.16 9.14
CA THR A 373 23.23 -18.70 7.99
C THR A 373 22.53 -17.39 8.36
N PRO A 374 22.55 -16.37 7.48
CA PRO A 374 21.77 -15.16 7.67
C PRO A 374 20.26 -15.41 7.52
N PHE A 375 19.84 -16.60 7.05
CA PHE A 375 18.44 -16.96 6.77
C PHE A 375 17.72 -16.02 5.78
N ASP A 376 18.47 -15.26 4.98
CA ASP A 376 17.93 -14.45 3.89
C ASP A 376 17.76 -15.31 2.62
N LEU A 377 16.54 -15.33 2.05
CA LEU A 377 16.24 -16.10 0.84
C LEU A 377 16.94 -15.54 -0.39
N ILE A 378 17.75 -16.35 -1.06
CA ILE A 378 18.45 -16.02 -2.29
C ILE A 378 18.14 -17.05 -3.38
N SER A 379 18.09 -16.63 -4.64
CA SER A 379 17.97 -17.57 -5.76
C SER A 379 19.33 -18.16 -6.11
N GLU A 380 19.33 -19.40 -6.59
CA GLU A 380 20.54 -20.03 -7.11
C GLU A 380 21.20 -19.18 -8.20
N ALA A 381 20.40 -18.57 -9.08
CA ALA A 381 20.89 -17.69 -10.13
C ALA A 381 21.60 -16.44 -9.57
N ALA A 382 21.03 -15.79 -8.55
CA ALA A 382 21.68 -14.65 -7.90
C ALA A 382 23.02 -15.06 -7.25
N PHE A 383 23.09 -16.26 -6.67
CA PHE A 383 24.32 -16.79 -6.10
C PHE A 383 25.37 -17.14 -7.17
N THR A 384 24.97 -17.87 -8.21
CA THR A 384 25.90 -18.49 -9.18
C THR A 384 26.28 -17.54 -10.31
N ARG A 385 25.31 -16.86 -10.92
CA ARG A 385 25.49 -15.97 -12.07
C ARG A 385 25.81 -14.55 -11.64
N ASP A 386 25.01 -14.00 -10.73
CA ASP A 386 25.13 -12.60 -10.31
C ASP A 386 26.17 -12.42 -9.18
N LYS A 387 26.77 -13.53 -8.72
CA LYS A 387 27.87 -13.59 -7.74
C LYS A 387 27.57 -12.89 -6.41
N VAL A 388 26.31 -12.86 -5.99
CA VAL A 388 25.90 -12.26 -4.71
C VAL A 388 26.49 -13.07 -3.56
N ARG A 389 27.22 -12.41 -2.66
CA ARG A 389 27.90 -13.02 -1.48
C ARG A 389 27.62 -12.30 -0.17
N LEU A 390 26.74 -11.29 -0.21
CA LEU A 390 26.35 -10.51 0.95
C LEU A 390 24.85 -10.66 1.18
N SER A 391 24.48 -10.86 2.43
CA SER A 391 23.10 -10.96 2.88
C SER A 391 22.40 -9.60 2.84
N VAL A 392 21.10 -9.55 3.19
CA VAL A 392 20.32 -8.30 3.25
C VAL A 392 21.02 -7.27 4.14
N TRP A 393 21.53 -7.73 5.28
CA TRP A 393 22.27 -6.96 6.28
C TRP A 393 23.80 -6.93 6.04
N LYS A 394 24.21 -7.17 4.79
CA LYS A 394 25.60 -7.12 4.34
C LYS A 394 26.52 -8.08 5.08
N GLU A 395 25.97 -9.18 5.58
CA GLU A 395 26.78 -10.22 6.18
C GLU A 395 27.28 -11.20 5.10
N PRO A 396 28.57 -11.59 5.11
CA PRO A 396 29.13 -12.41 4.05
C PRO A 396 28.67 -13.88 4.15
N PHE A 397 28.44 -14.53 3.02
CA PHE A 397 28.24 -15.98 2.95
C PHE A 397 29.01 -16.54 1.75
N THR A 398 29.44 -17.80 1.86
CA THR A 398 30.35 -18.43 0.90
C THR A 398 29.69 -19.53 0.10
N HIS A 399 28.66 -20.19 0.65
CA HIS A 399 27.97 -21.31 0.02
C HIS A 399 26.48 -21.03 -0.12
N PHE A 400 25.82 -21.78 -0.99
CA PHE A 400 24.38 -21.77 -1.21
C PHE A 400 23.79 -23.10 -0.76
N LEU A 401 22.73 -23.05 0.02
CA LEU A 401 21.96 -24.22 0.44
C LEU A 401 20.55 -24.11 -0.15
N PRO A 402 20.18 -24.92 -1.16
CA PRO A 402 18.82 -24.99 -1.65
C PRO A 402 17.85 -25.37 -0.52
N LEU A 403 16.68 -24.73 -0.48
CA LEU A 403 15.63 -25.07 0.48
C LEU A 403 14.53 -25.90 -0.16
N ALA A 404 13.95 -26.82 0.61
CA ALA A 404 12.77 -27.57 0.23
C ALA A 404 11.51 -26.84 0.72
N ILE A 405 11.02 -25.87 -0.08
CA ILE A 405 9.84 -25.05 0.31
C ILE A 405 8.54 -25.83 0.11
N ASP A 406 8.36 -26.41 -1.07
CA ASP A 406 7.28 -27.34 -1.40
C ASP A 406 7.77 -28.39 -2.39
N ALA A 407 6.95 -29.41 -2.68
CA ALA A 407 7.35 -30.52 -3.55
C ALA A 407 7.77 -30.07 -4.95
N ARG A 408 7.09 -29.07 -5.53
CA ARG A 408 7.39 -28.56 -6.88
C ARG A 408 8.67 -27.74 -6.88
N HIS A 409 8.90 -26.96 -5.83
CA HIS A 409 10.10 -26.16 -5.63
C HIS A 409 11.31 -27.07 -5.36
N PHE A 410 11.15 -28.06 -4.48
CA PHE A 410 12.21 -29.01 -4.15
C PHE A 410 12.64 -29.85 -5.36
N SER A 411 11.72 -30.23 -6.24
CA SER A 411 12.08 -30.92 -7.48
C SER A 411 12.93 -30.07 -8.44
N ARG A 412 12.95 -28.74 -8.28
CA ARG A 412 13.86 -27.84 -9.02
C ARG A 412 15.21 -27.65 -8.32
N SER A 413 15.30 -28.04 -7.05
CA SER A 413 16.47 -27.90 -6.19
C SER A 413 17.38 -29.14 -6.21
N LEU A 414 16.91 -30.24 -6.80
CA LEU A 414 17.64 -31.48 -7.09
C LEU A 414 18.22 -31.42 -8.50
#